data_AF-A0A0B1TKE8-F1
#
_entry.id   AF-A0A0B1TKE8-F1
#
_cell.length_a   1.000
_cell.length_b   1.000
_cell.length_c   1.000
_cell.angle_alpha   90.00
_cell.angle_beta   90.00
_cell.angle_gamma   90.00
#
_symmetry.space_group_name_H-M   'P 1'
#
loop_
_entity.id
_entity.type
_entity.pdbx_description
1 polymer ?
#
loop_
_entity_poly.entity_id
_entity_poly.type
_entity_poly.pdbx_seq_one_letter_code
_entity_poly.pdbx_strand_id
1 'polypeptide(L)'
;MLAHYNLTFEGQKHCGLDDSINIARLCIKLMQDKIELRINQRMTQRQDKNEDRRLEELAKSDKADASDYHIWHRKLPLKLRQVTRDEFLSEEYLDCDSCDELDE
;
A
#
# COMPACT_ATOMS: atom_id res chain seq x y z
N MET A 1 -10.54 10.53 -5.48
CA MET A 1 -9.35 11.18 -4.91
C MET A 1 -9.24 12.64 -5.35
N LEU A 2 -8.96 12.94 -6.62
CA LEU A 2 -8.79 14.32 -7.13
C LEU A 2 -9.98 15.26 -6.83
N ALA A 3 -11.21 14.83 -7.12
CA ALA A 3 -12.41 15.65 -6.91
C ALA A 3 -12.62 16.09 -5.45
N HIS A 4 -12.17 15.29 -4.48
CA HIS A 4 -12.26 15.64 -3.05
C HIS A 4 -11.37 16.85 -2.69
N TYR A 5 -10.29 17.05 -3.45
CA TYR A 5 -9.36 18.17 -3.31
C TYR A 5 -9.58 19.25 -4.37
N ASN A 6 -10.76 19.26 -5.03
CA ASN A 6 -11.12 20.18 -6.11
C ASN A 6 -10.13 20.17 -7.29
N LEU A 7 -9.46 19.03 -7.53
CA LEU A 7 -8.60 18.82 -8.68
C LEU A 7 -9.36 18.05 -9.77
N THR A 8 -9.09 18.39 -11.03
CA THR A 8 -9.53 17.64 -12.20
C THR A 8 -8.39 16.81 -12.76
N PHE A 9 -8.73 15.68 -13.39
CA PHE A 9 -7.74 14.84 -14.08
C PHE A 9 -7.23 15.56 -15.33
N GLU A 10 -5.91 15.64 -15.47
CA GLU A 10 -5.23 16.18 -16.66
C GLU A 10 -4.67 15.06 -17.53
N GLY A 11 -4.81 15.16 -18.85
CA GLY A 11 -4.31 14.16 -19.81
C GLY A 11 -5.27 12.99 -20.07
N GLN A 12 -4.70 11.86 -20.49
CA GLN A 12 -5.44 10.65 -20.85
C GLN A 12 -5.43 9.64 -19.70
N LYS A 13 -6.62 9.19 -19.30
CA LYS A 13 -6.75 8.12 -18.30
C LYS A 13 -6.05 6.86 -18.78
N HIS A 14 -5.40 6.15 -17.86
CA HIS A 14 -4.62 4.93 -18.14
C HIS A 14 -3.35 5.16 -18.97
N CYS A 15 -2.93 6.43 -19.14
CA CYS A 15 -1.57 6.77 -19.54
C CYS A 15 -0.73 6.90 -18.26
N GLY A 16 0.26 6.02 -18.08
CA GLY A 16 1.04 5.97 -16.83
C GLY A 16 1.76 7.29 -16.49
N LEU A 17 2.18 8.05 -17.51
CA LEU A 17 2.79 9.38 -17.29
C LEU A 17 1.76 10.39 -16.79
N ASP A 18 0.59 10.46 -17.41
CA ASP A 18 -0.47 11.38 -17.00
C ASP A 18 -1.01 11.01 -15.61
N ASP A 19 -1.18 9.72 -15.32
CA ASP A 19 -1.53 9.23 -13.99
C ASP A 19 -0.48 9.70 -12.96
N SER A 20 0.82 9.56 -13.28
CA SER A 20 1.91 10.03 -12.42
C SER A 20 1.89 11.54 -12.17
N ILE A 21 1.61 12.35 -13.21
CA ILE A 21 1.46 13.80 -13.08
C ILE A 21 0.30 14.16 -12.16
N ASN A 22 -0.85 13.49 -12.30
CA ASN A 22 -2.01 13.73 -11.44
C ASN A 22 -1.77 13.33 -9.99
N ILE A 23 -1.04 12.23 -9.74
CA ILE A 23 -0.60 11.85 -8.39
C ILE A 23 0.34 12.91 -7.81
N ALA A 24 1.32 13.41 -8.57
CA ALA A 24 2.22 14.46 -8.11
C ALA A 24 1.48 15.76 -7.77
N ARG A 25 0.52 16.19 -8.61
CA ARG A 25 -0.33 17.36 -8.35
C ARG A 25 -1.11 17.21 -7.04
N LEU A 26 -1.66 16.02 -6.80
CA LEU A 26 -2.33 15.73 -5.55
C LEU A 26 -1.37 15.78 -4.36
N CYS A 27 -0.19 15.15 -4.44
CA CYS A 27 0.79 15.17 -3.36
C CYS A 27 1.19 16.61 -2.98
N ILE A 28 1.39 17.49 -3.97
CA ILE A 28 1.66 18.92 -3.74
C ILE A 28 0.51 19.56 -2.97
N LYS A 29 -0.73 19.29 -3.36
CA LYS A 29 -1.91 19.81 -2.66
C LYS A 29 -2.00 19.31 -1.22
N LEU A 30 -1.72 18.02 -0.97
CA LEU A 30 -1.68 17.44 0.38
C LEU A 30 -0.62 18.13 1.26
N MET A 31 0.57 18.39 0.72
CA MET A 31 1.63 19.10 1.44
C MET A 31 1.29 20.56 1.74
N GLN A 32 0.62 21.26 0.81
CA GLN A 32 0.10 22.61 1.05
C GLN A 32 -0.90 22.63 2.20
N ASP A 33 -1.73 21.60 2.29
CA ASP A 33 -2.72 21.40 3.35
C ASP A 33 -2.10 20.84 4.66
N LYS A 34 -0.76 20.77 4.73
CA LYS A 34 0.01 20.30 5.90
C LYS A 34 -0.28 18.87 6.31
N ILE A 35 -0.67 18.02 5.36
CA ILE A 35 -0.84 16.59 5.56
C ILE A 35 0.53 15.92 5.56
N GLU A 36 0.79 15.07 6.55
CA GLU A 36 2.03 14.29 6.67
C GLU A 36 2.07 13.21 5.56
N LEU A 37 2.96 13.41 4.58
CA LEU A 37 3.33 12.37 3.63
C LEU A 37 4.53 11.61 4.18
N ARG A 38 4.36 10.31 4.39
CA ARG A 38 5.39 9.40 4.88
C ARG A 38 5.25 8.03 4.23
N ILE A 39 6.29 7.21 4.38
CA ILE A 39 6.16 5.79 4.06
C ILE A 39 5.17 5.19 5.06
N ASN A 40 4.06 4.69 4.54
CA ASN A 40 2.97 4.11 5.29
C ASN A 40 2.80 2.61 5.03
N GLN A 41 3.47 2.08 4.02
CA GLN A 41 3.44 0.67 3.65
C GLN A 41 4.80 0.22 3.14
N ARG A 42 5.17 -1.03 3.42
CA ARG A 42 6.38 -1.68 2.90
C ARG A 42 6.11 -3.12 2.49
N MET A 43 6.98 -3.67 1.64
CA MET A 43 6.92 -5.08 1.28
C MET A 43 7.77 -5.91 2.26
N THR A 44 7.26 -7.04 2.72
CA THR A 44 7.97 -7.98 3.60
C THR A 44 7.68 -9.44 3.19
N GLN A 45 8.57 -10.37 3.51
CA GLN A 45 8.28 -11.81 3.37
C GLN A 45 7.47 -12.35 4.54
N ARG A 46 7.45 -11.64 5.68
CA ARG A 46 6.73 -12.05 6.88
C ARG A 46 5.22 -12.05 6.63
N GLN A 47 4.57 -13.15 6.96
CA GLN A 47 3.12 -13.26 6.90
C GLN A 47 2.49 -12.71 8.18
N ASP A 48 1.55 -11.78 8.04
CA ASP A 48 0.67 -11.39 9.13
C ASP A 48 -0.50 -12.37 9.21
N LYS A 49 -0.44 -13.29 10.17
CA LYS A 49 -1.47 -14.31 10.40
C LYS A 49 -2.86 -13.71 10.67
N ASN A 50 -2.94 -12.49 11.21
CA ASN A 50 -4.21 -11.81 11.42
C ASN A 50 -4.76 -11.26 10.12
N GLU A 51 -3.89 -10.72 9.26
CA GLU A 51 -4.28 -10.30 7.91
C GLU A 51 -4.74 -11.50 7.07
N ASP A 52 -4.01 -12.61 7.11
CA ASP A 52 -4.40 -13.86 6.43
C ASP A 52 -5.80 -14.32 6.85
N ARG A 53 -6.09 -14.35 8.15
CA ARG A 53 -7.42 -14.72 8.67
C ARG A 53 -8.52 -13.79 8.17
N ARG A 54 -8.28 -12.48 8.21
CA ARG A 54 -9.24 -11.47 7.73
C ARG A 54 -9.50 -11.64 6.23
N LEU A 55 -8.47 -11.91 5.44
CA LEU A 55 -8.60 -12.13 4.01
C LEU A 55 -9.33 -13.44 3.68
N GLU A 56 -9.13 -14.50 4.47
CA GLU A 56 -9.91 -15.73 4.36
C GLU A 56 -11.40 -15.54 4.68
N GLU A 57 -11.72 -14.72 5.68
CA GLU A 57 -13.11 -14.35 5.99
C GLU A 57 -13.75 -13.54 4.86
N LEU A 58 -13.01 -12.60 4.27
CA LEU A 58 -13.46 -11.83 3.10
C LEU A 58 -13.65 -12.71 1.87
N ALA A 59 -12.76 -13.67 1.62
CA ALA A 59 -12.84 -14.60 0.50
C ALA A 59 -14.04 -15.57 0.62
N LYS A 60 -14.52 -15.83 1.84
CA LYS A 60 -15.75 -16.60 2.09
C LYS A 60 -17.02 -15.78 1.88
N SER A 61 -16.91 -14.45 1.79
CA SER A 61 -18.05 -13.61 1.42
C SER A 61 -18.22 -13.62 -0.10
N ASP A 62 -19.42 -13.93 -0.60
CA ASP A 62 -19.76 -14.07 -2.04
C ASP A 62 -19.68 -12.75 -2.86
N LYS A 63 -18.84 -11.79 -2.44
CA LYS A 63 -18.57 -10.57 -3.21
C LYS A 63 -17.54 -10.89 -4.29
N ALA A 64 -18.01 -10.93 -5.54
CA ALA A 64 -17.22 -11.27 -6.73
C ALA A 64 -15.88 -10.50 -6.85
N ASP A 65 -15.79 -9.30 -6.30
CA ASP A 65 -14.57 -8.46 -6.35
C ASP A 65 -13.45 -8.90 -5.37
N ALA A 66 -13.75 -9.79 -4.41
CA ALA A 66 -12.77 -10.31 -3.45
C ALA A 66 -11.99 -11.54 -3.97
N SER A 67 -12.37 -12.08 -5.12
CA SER A 67 -11.89 -13.38 -5.63
C SER A 67 -10.39 -13.38 -5.90
N ASP A 68 -9.87 -12.39 -6.63
CA ASP A 68 -8.49 -12.44 -7.12
C ASP A 68 -7.47 -11.94 -6.10
N TYR A 69 -7.88 -11.01 -5.22
CA TYR A 69 -6.99 -10.45 -4.21
C TYR A 69 -6.47 -11.54 -3.25
N HIS A 70 -7.33 -12.42 -2.75
CA HIS A 70 -6.93 -13.53 -1.87
C HIS A 70 -5.99 -14.52 -2.58
N ILE A 71 -6.23 -14.75 -3.88
CA ILE A 71 -5.35 -15.60 -4.70
C ILE A 71 -3.96 -14.97 -4.83
N TRP A 72 -3.88 -13.68 -5.15
CA TRP A 72 -2.61 -12.97 -5.25
C TRP A 72 -1.92 -12.84 -3.89
N HIS A 73 -2.66 -12.55 -2.84
CA HIS A 73 -2.13 -12.49 -1.48
C HIS A 73 -1.46 -13.81 -1.12
N ARG A 74 -2.06 -14.97 -1.42
CA ARG A 74 -1.42 -16.27 -1.17
C ARG A 74 -0.23 -16.56 -2.09
N LYS A 75 -0.34 -16.25 -3.38
CA LYS A 75 0.67 -16.63 -4.39
C LYS A 75 1.92 -15.75 -4.40
N LEU A 76 1.81 -14.47 -4.07
CA LEU A 76 2.93 -13.55 -4.14
C LEU A 76 3.87 -13.73 -2.93
N PRO A 77 5.19 -13.75 -3.13
CA PRO A 77 6.16 -14.00 -2.06
C PRO A 77 6.24 -12.85 -1.06
N LEU A 78 5.98 -11.63 -1.50
CA LEU A 78 6.02 -10.43 -0.67
C LEU A 78 4.61 -10.00 -0.28
N LYS A 79 4.42 -9.66 0.98
CA LYS A 79 3.20 -9.14 1.58
C LYS A 79 3.34 -7.65 1.88
N LEU A 80 2.23 -6.93 1.87
CA LEU A 80 2.20 -5.48 2.11
C LEU A 80 1.95 -5.22 3.59
N ARG A 81 2.98 -4.82 4.34
CA ARG A 81 2.87 -4.46 5.76
C ARG A 81 2.59 -2.98 5.92
N GLN A 82 1.72 -2.61 6.85
CA GLN A 82 1.59 -1.22 7.28
C GLN A 82 2.84 -0.78 8.05
N VAL A 83 3.20 0.48 7.87
CA VAL A 83 4.24 1.17 8.64
C VAL A 83 3.55 2.21 9.51
N THR A 84 3.66 2.06 10.82
CA THR A 84 3.15 3.02 11.79
C THR A 84 3.95 4.32 11.73
N ARG A 85 3.42 5.38 12.35
CA ARG A 85 4.15 6.65 12.42
C ARG A 85 5.42 6.53 13.25
N ASP A 86 5.38 5.76 14.34
CA ASP A 86 6.54 5.57 15.22
C ASP A 86 7.65 4.79 14.51
N GLU A 87 7.32 3.69 13.84
CA GLU A 87 8.29 2.94 13.00
C GLU A 87 8.89 3.82 11.90
N PHE A 88 8.10 4.74 11.31
CA PHE A 88 8.61 5.70 10.32
C PHE A 88 9.62 6.67 10.94
N LEU A 89 9.34 7.19 12.14
CA LEU A 89 10.20 8.15 12.83
C LEU A 89 11.46 7.51 13.43
N SER A 90 11.39 6.24 13.83
CA SER A 90 12.54 5.47 14.32
C SER A 90 13.36 4.82 13.21
N GLU A 91 12.90 4.91 11.96
CA GLU A 91 13.50 4.27 10.78
C GLU A 91 13.50 2.74 10.79
N GLU A 92 12.85 2.09 11.77
CA GLU A 92 12.70 0.64 11.88
C GLU A 92 12.06 -0.01 10.64
N TYR A 93 11.28 0.76 9.86
CA TYR A 93 10.72 0.30 8.59
C TYR A 93 11.77 0.05 7.49
N LEU A 94 13.03 0.45 7.68
CA LEU A 94 14.14 0.14 6.79
C LEU A 94 14.82 -1.20 7.15
N ASP A 95 14.54 -1.74 8.33
CA ASP A 95 15.18 -2.95 8.81
C ASP A 95 14.81 -4.15 7.94
N CYS A 96 15.83 -4.93 7.56
CA CYS A 96 15.68 -6.08 6.70
C CYS A 96 15.09 -7.27 7.47
N ASP A 97 13.77 -7.36 7.54
CA ASP A 97 13.03 -8.47 8.19
C ASP A 97 13.39 -9.87 7.65
N SER A 98 13.98 -9.95 6.45
CA SER A 98 14.31 -11.17 5.72
C SER A 98 15.80 -11.51 5.72
N CYS A 99 16.66 -10.63 6.23
CA CYS A 99 18.11 -10.88 6.26
C CYS A 99 18.54 -11.73 7.46
N ASP A 100 17.70 -11.82 8.49
CA ASP A 100 17.96 -12.57 9.72
C ASP A 100 17.59 -14.07 9.62
N GLU A 101 17.03 -14.52 8.48
CA GLU A 101 16.70 -15.95 8.25
C GLU A 101 17.72 -16.66 7.33
N LEU A 102 18.96 -16.15 7.24
CA LEU A 102 20.05 -16.80 6.50
C LEU A 102 20.90 -17.77 7.34
N ASP A 103 20.43 -18.24 8.49
CA ASP A 103 21.07 -19.29 9.27
C ASP A 103 20.02 -20.24 9.92
N GLU A 104 19.64 -21.31 9.20
CA GLU A 104 19.46 -22.71 9.66
C GLU A 104 18.84 -23.62 8.57
#